data_AF-A0A833X6U7-F1
#
_entry.id   AF-A0A833X6U7-F1
#
_cell.length_a   1.000
_cell.length_b   1.000
_cell.length_c   1.000
_cell.angle_alpha   90.00
_cell.angle_beta   90.00
_cell.angle_gamma   90.00
#
_symmetry.space_group_name_H-M   'P 1'
#
loop_
_entity.id
_entity.type
_entity.pdbx_description
1 polymer ?
#
loop_
_entity_poly.entity_id
_entity_poly.type
_entity_poly.pdbx_seq_one_letter_code
_entity_poly.pdbx_strand_id
1 'polypeptide(L)'
;MMPKPETSLGIPGDGRCLFRSVVHGACLRSGKPSPSESHQKELADELRAKVADEFVKRRTDTEWYLEGDFDKYVVHMRQHHIWGGEPELLMASHVLQMPITVYMKGKNCGSLKIIAEYGQEYGKDSPIRVLYHGYGHYDALRNPIGGAESNL
;
A
#
# COMPACT_ATOMS: atom_id res chain seq x y z
N MET A 1 1.56 29.90 -3.39
CA MET A 1 0.47 28.93 -3.14
C MET A 1 1.02 27.86 -2.22
N MET A 2 0.52 27.72 -0.98
CA MET A 2 0.95 26.64 -0.09
C MET A 2 0.45 25.31 -0.67
N PRO A 3 1.25 24.23 -0.71
CA PRO A 3 0.75 22.92 -1.12
C PRO A 3 -0.42 22.54 -0.21
N LYS A 4 -1.54 22.12 -0.80
CA LYS A 4 -2.69 21.62 -0.04
C LYS A 4 -2.21 20.46 0.84
N PRO A 5 -2.64 20.38 2.12
CA PRO A 5 -2.26 19.28 2.98
C PRO A 5 -2.68 17.96 2.32
N GLU A 6 -1.77 17.00 2.28
CA GLU A 6 -2.08 15.65 1.79
C GLU A 6 -3.14 15.03 2.70
N THR A 7 -4.36 14.89 2.18
CA THR A 7 -5.50 14.35 2.91
C THR A 7 -5.54 12.84 2.74
N SER A 8 -5.48 12.10 3.85
CA SER A 8 -5.78 10.67 3.83
C SER A 8 -7.26 10.44 3.51
N LEU A 9 -7.60 9.26 3.00
CA LEU A 9 -8.90 9.00 2.37
C LEU A 9 -9.93 8.37 3.30
N GLY A 10 -9.53 7.99 4.52
CA GLY A 10 -10.43 7.41 5.52
C GLY A 10 -10.74 5.95 5.22
N ILE A 11 -9.71 5.13 5.05
CA ILE A 11 -9.87 3.68 4.83
C ILE A 11 -10.46 3.00 6.08
N PRO A 12 -11.46 2.10 5.96
CA PRO A 12 -12.00 1.36 7.09
C PRO A 12 -10.99 0.42 7.77
N GLY A 13 -11.05 0.34 9.11
CA GLY A 13 -10.24 -0.57 9.94
C GLY A 13 -10.83 -1.97 10.10
N ASP A 14 -11.16 -2.67 9.00
CA ASP A 14 -11.82 -3.98 9.00
C ASP A 14 -10.86 -5.19 8.82
N GLY A 15 -9.55 -4.97 9.04
CA GLY A 15 -8.48 -5.93 8.75
C GLY A 15 -8.02 -5.94 7.29
N ARG A 16 -8.65 -5.15 6.40
CA ARG A 16 -8.20 -4.98 5.00
C ARG A 16 -7.50 -3.66 4.73
N CYS A 17 -7.30 -2.82 5.76
CA CYS A 17 -6.85 -1.45 5.59
C CYS A 17 -5.61 -1.34 4.68
N LEU A 18 -4.56 -2.13 4.91
CA LEU A 18 -3.37 -2.15 4.05
C LEU A 18 -3.70 -2.38 2.57
N PHE A 19 -4.40 -3.48 2.26
CA PHE A 19 -4.72 -3.85 0.90
C PHE A 19 -5.67 -2.84 0.24
N ARG A 20 -6.65 -2.30 0.99
CA ARG A 20 -7.51 -1.21 0.51
C ARG A 20 -6.72 0.05 0.20
N SER A 21 -5.77 0.44 1.05
CA SER A 21 -4.91 1.60 0.82
C SER A 21 -4.08 1.44 -0.45
N VAL A 22 -3.50 0.25 -0.67
CA VAL A 22 -2.70 -0.04 -1.86
C VAL A 22 -3.55 -0.02 -3.13
N VAL A 23 -4.70 -0.71 -3.14
CA VAL A 23 -5.64 -0.70 -4.27
C VAL A 23 -6.07 0.73 -4.60
N HIS A 24 -6.44 1.49 -3.57
CA HIS A 24 -6.89 2.87 -3.76
C HIS A 24 -5.77 3.75 -4.32
N GLY A 25 -4.53 3.60 -3.84
CA GLY A 25 -3.38 4.31 -4.39
C GLY A 25 -3.07 3.91 -5.84
N ALA A 26 -3.20 2.63 -6.20
CA ALA A 26 -3.04 2.15 -7.58
C ALA A 26 -4.11 2.73 -8.53
N CYS A 27 -5.37 2.84 -8.08
CA CYS A 27 -6.44 3.49 -8.83
C CYS A 27 -6.14 4.97 -9.07
N LEU A 28 -5.72 5.69 -8.01
CA LEU A 28 -5.35 7.11 -8.11
C LEU A 28 -4.19 7.34 -9.09
N ARG A 29 -3.16 6.49 -9.03
CA ARG A 29 -2.02 6.51 -9.95
C ARG A 29 -2.47 6.34 -11.40
N SER A 30 -3.47 5.49 -11.64
CA SER A 30 -4.00 5.19 -12.97
C SER A 30 -4.99 6.26 -13.49
N GLY A 31 -5.24 7.34 -12.73
CA GLY A 31 -6.24 8.34 -13.06
C GLY A 31 -7.69 7.84 -12.99
N LYS A 32 -7.91 6.65 -12.41
CA LYS A 32 -9.25 6.08 -12.27
C LYS A 32 -9.94 6.69 -11.04
N PRO A 33 -11.27 6.86 -11.08
CA PRO A 33 -12.02 7.26 -9.89
C PRO A 33 -11.81 6.25 -8.76
N SER A 34 -11.94 6.72 -7.52
CA SER A 34 -11.96 5.82 -6.37
C SER A 34 -13.09 4.79 -6.53
N PRO A 35 -12.80 3.48 -6.39
CA PRO A 35 -13.84 2.47 -6.44
C PRO A 35 -14.81 2.62 -5.26
N SER A 36 -16.04 2.15 -5.42
CA SER A 36 -17.01 2.10 -4.30
C SER A 36 -16.47 1.26 -3.15
N GLU A 37 -16.99 1.44 -1.93
CA GLU A 37 -16.52 0.67 -0.77
C GLU A 37 -16.62 -0.85 -0.95
N SER A 38 -17.70 -1.32 -1.61
CA SER A 38 -17.89 -2.73 -1.94
C SER A 38 -16.84 -3.23 -2.91
N HIS A 39 -16.54 -2.46 -3.95
CA HIS A 39 -15.54 -2.83 -4.95
C HIS A 39 -14.11 -2.72 -4.40
N GLN A 40 -13.84 -1.75 -3.52
CA GLN A 40 -12.59 -1.69 -2.76
C GLN A 40 -12.36 -2.95 -1.92
N LYS A 41 -13.44 -3.52 -1.35
CA LYS A 41 -13.35 -4.75 -0.56
C LYS A 41 -12.93 -5.93 -1.44
N GLU A 42 -13.60 -6.09 -2.58
CA GLU A 42 -13.33 -7.15 -3.55
C GLU A 42 -11.89 -7.06 -4.07
N LEU A 43 -11.47 -5.88 -4.52
CA LEU A 43 -10.11 -5.65 -5.01
C LEU A 43 -9.04 -5.86 -3.91
N ALA A 44 -9.34 -5.51 -2.65
CA ALA A 44 -8.43 -5.74 -1.54
C ALA A 44 -8.28 -7.24 -1.23
N ASP A 45 -9.36 -8.01 -1.30
CA ASP A 45 -9.34 -9.47 -1.12
C ASP A 45 -8.63 -10.16 -2.29
N GLU A 46 -8.82 -9.67 -3.52
CA GLU A 46 -8.10 -10.15 -4.71
C GLU A 46 -6.59 -9.87 -4.60
N LEU A 47 -6.20 -8.65 -4.24
CA LEU A 47 -4.79 -8.30 -4.04
C LEU A 47 -4.16 -9.15 -2.94
N ARG A 48 -4.86 -9.38 -1.83
CA ARG A 48 -4.42 -10.26 -0.75
C ARG A 48 -4.15 -11.68 -1.23
N ALA A 49 -5.05 -12.25 -2.02
CA ALA A 49 -4.86 -13.59 -2.59
C ALA A 49 -3.59 -13.65 -3.48
N LYS A 50 -3.41 -12.65 -4.34
CA LYS A 50 -2.22 -12.53 -5.21
C LYS A 50 -0.93 -12.33 -4.42
N VAL A 51 -0.97 -11.56 -3.34
CA VAL A 51 0.18 -11.38 -2.44
C VAL A 51 0.57 -12.70 -1.78
N ALA A 52 -0.40 -13.47 -1.31
CA ALA A 52 -0.16 -14.81 -0.77
C ALA A 52 0.43 -15.78 -1.83
N ASP A 53 -0.03 -15.69 -3.08
CA ASP A 53 0.55 -16.47 -4.19
C ASP A 53 1.99 -16.02 -4.51
N GLU A 54 2.27 -14.72 -4.46
CA GLU A 54 3.60 -14.18 -4.74
C GLU A 54 4.61 -14.57 -3.65
N PHE A 55 4.20 -14.68 -2.39
CA PHE A 55 5.03 -15.28 -1.34
C PHE A 55 5.45 -16.71 -1.71
N VAL A 56 4.50 -17.57 -2.11
CA VAL A 56 4.81 -18.96 -2.49
C VAL A 56 5.78 -18.99 -3.67
N LYS A 57 5.55 -18.14 -4.68
CA LYS A 57 6.43 -18.02 -5.85
C LYS A 57 7.85 -17.58 -5.47
N ARG A 58 7.99 -16.74 -4.44
CA ARG A 58 9.26 -16.17 -3.97
C ARG A 58 9.73 -16.79 -2.65
N ARG A 59 9.31 -18.02 -2.32
CA ARG A 59 9.60 -18.64 -1.02
C ARG A 59 11.07 -18.57 -0.64
N THR A 60 11.97 -18.88 -1.59
CA THR A 60 13.43 -18.86 -1.38
C THR A 60 13.95 -17.50 -0.91
N ASP A 61 13.34 -16.41 -1.36
CA ASP A 61 13.77 -15.05 -1.02
C ASP A 61 13.07 -14.49 0.23
N THR A 62 11.94 -15.10 0.62
CA THR A 62 11.01 -14.52 1.59
C THR A 62 10.90 -15.28 2.90
N GLU A 63 11.08 -16.60 2.89
CA GLU A 63 10.84 -17.46 4.06
C GLU A 63 11.72 -17.10 5.26
N TRP A 64 12.96 -16.69 5.03
CA TRP A 64 13.93 -16.42 6.11
C TRP A 64 13.59 -15.21 6.98
N TYR A 65 12.78 -14.27 6.51
CA TYR A 65 12.38 -13.07 7.26
C TYR A 65 10.93 -13.10 7.74
N LEU A 66 10.14 -14.10 7.33
CA LEU A 66 8.77 -14.25 7.79
C LEU A 66 8.75 -14.87 9.17
N GLU A 67 7.94 -14.31 10.06
CA GLU A 67 7.82 -14.82 11.42
C GLU A 67 7.02 -16.12 11.46
N GLY A 68 7.64 -17.17 12.02
CA GLY A 68 7.00 -18.46 12.25
C GLY A 68 7.11 -19.43 11.07
N ASP A 69 6.14 -20.31 10.95
CA ASP A 69 6.09 -21.31 9.88
C ASP A 69 5.53 -20.69 8.60
N PHE A 70 6.29 -20.79 7.51
CA PHE A 70 5.96 -20.16 6.23
C PHE A 70 4.58 -20.57 5.70
N ASP A 71 4.31 -21.87 5.69
CA ASP A 71 3.09 -22.40 5.10
C ASP A 71 1.86 -21.95 5.92
N LYS A 72 1.96 -21.96 7.26
CA LYS A 72 0.93 -21.36 8.13
C LYS A 72 0.80 -19.86 7.92
N TYR A 73 1.89 -19.14 7.76
CA TYR A 73 1.88 -17.69 7.51
C TYR A 73 1.07 -17.36 6.25
N VAL A 74 1.38 -18.03 5.13
CA VAL A 74 0.68 -17.83 3.86
C VAL A 74 -0.80 -18.19 3.98
N VAL A 75 -1.14 -19.31 4.64
CA VAL A 75 -2.54 -19.70 4.86
C VAL A 75 -3.30 -18.67 5.68
N HIS A 76 -2.71 -18.15 6.75
CA HIS A 76 -3.32 -17.09 7.55
C HIS A 76 -3.48 -15.81 6.75
N MET A 77 -2.47 -15.40 5.97
CA MET A 77 -2.52 -14.15 5.20
C MET A 77 -3.66 -14.11 4.18
N ARG A 78 -4.09 -15.27 3.66
CA ARG A 78 -5.28 -15.36 2.79
C ARG A 78 -6.59 -15.02 3.50
N GLN A 79 -6.66 -15.17 4.82
CA GLN A 79 -7.87 -14.88 5.58
C GLN A 79 -8.08 -13.37 5.68
N HIS A 80 -9.27 -12.91 5.33
CA HIS A 80 -9.57 -11.50 5.09
C HIS A 80 -9.45 -10.54 6.28
N HIS A 81 -9.35 -11.05 7.51
CA HIS A 81 -9.29 -10.24 8.73
C HIS A 81 -7.87 -10.12 9.29
N ILE A 82 -6.90 -10.84 8.71
CA ILE A 82 -5.49 -10.75 9.10
C ILE A 82 -4.90 -9.45 8.57
N TRP A 83 -4.16 -8.75 9.43
CA TRP A 83 -3.52 -7.49 9.12
C TRP A 83 -2.25 -7.77 8.33
N GLY A 84 -2.04 -7.02 7.25
CA GLY A 84 -0.76 -7.03 6.54
C GLY A 84 0.22 -6.03 7.15
N GLY A 85 1.49 -6.18 6.78
CA GLY A 85 2.57 -5.26 7.13
C GLY A 85 3.59 -5.10 6.02
N GLU A 86 4.84 -4.93 6.42
CA GLU A 86 5.98 -4.73 5.51
C GLU A 86 6.18 -5.89 4.52
N PRO A 87 6.09 -7.18 4.92
CA PRO A 87 6.18 -8.28 3.97
C PRO A 87 5.13 -8.22 2.86
N GLU A 88 3.87 -7.94 3.20
CA GLU A 88 2.78 -7.81 2.24
C GLU A 88 2.99 -6.63 1.29
N LEU A 89 3.54 -5.50 1.77
CA LEU A 89 3.82 -4.33 0.92
C LEU A 89 4.90 -4.64 -0.12
N LEU A 90 5.96 -5.36 0.28
CA LEU A 90 6.99 -5.81 -0.65
C LEU A 90 6.39 -6.72 -1.73
N MET A 91 5.60 -7.73 -1.34
CA MET A 91 4.95 -8.63 -2.31
C MET A 91 3.94 -7.90 -3.18
N ALA A 92 3.16 -6.97 -2.61
CA ALA A 92 2.21 -6.16 -3.38
C ALA A 92 2.91 -5.31 -4.45
N SER A 93 4.11 -4.82 -4.17
CA SER A 93 4.92 -4.09 -5.17
C SER A 93 5.28 -4.97 -6.37
N HIS A 94 5.60 -6.24 -6.15
CA HIS A 94 5.85 -7.21 -7.22
C HIS A 94 4.58 -7.60 -7.97
N VAL A 95 3.46 -7.83 -7.26
CA VAL A 95 2.17 -8.18 -7.87
C VAL A 95 1.68 -7.06 -8.80
N LEU A 96 1.80 -5.81 -8.35
CA LEU A 96 1.34 -4.64 -9.10
C LEU A 96 2.39 -4.13 -10.09
N GLN A 97 3.66 -4.53 -9.94
CA GLN A 97 4.82 -3.97 -10.64
C GLN A 97 4.87 -2.44 -10.51
N MET A 98 4.72 -1.94 -9.28
CA MET A 98 4.69 -0.51 -8.97
C MET A 98 5.47 -0.23 -7.69
N PRO A 99 6.22 0.88 -7.63
CA PRO A 99 6.85 1.30 -6.39
C PRO A 99 5.79 1.72 -5.37
N ILE A 100 6.04 1.39 -4.09
CA ILE A 100 5.19 1.76 -2.96
C ILE A 100 6.02 2.57 -1.97
N THR A 101 5.51 3.73 -1.55
CA THR A 101 6.14 4.58 -0.53
C THR A 101 5.22 4.67 0.68
N VAL A 102 5.76 4.32 1.85
CA VAL A 102 5.05 4.37 3.13
C VAL A 102 5.44 5.63 3.85
N TYR A 103 4.44 6.45 4.18
CA TYR A 103 4.59 7.67 4.95
C TYR A 103 4.07 7.49 6.37
N MET A 104 4.59 8.30 7.28
CA MET A 104 4.04 8.47 8.63
C MET A 104 4.02 9.96 8.98
N LYS A 105 3.03 10.39 9.76
CA LYS A 105 2.99 11.77 10.26
C LYS A 105 4.15 12.01 11.23
N GLY A 106 4.93 13.04 10.96
CA GLY A 106 6.00 13.51 11.83
C GLY A 106 5.45 14.18 13.10
N LYS A 107 6.30 14.26 14.13
CA LYS A 107 5.97 14.90 15.42
C LYS A 107 5.69 16.41 15.31
N ASN A 108 6.14 17.05 14.23
CA ASN A 108 5.95 18.48 13.99
C ASN A 108 4.83 18.68 12.95
N CYS A 109 3.89 19.57 13.28
CA CYS A 109 2.64 19.91 12.57
C CYS A 109 2.64 19.55 11.07
N GLY A 110 1.96 18.46 10.71
CA GLY A 110 1.59 18.14 9.33
C GLY A 110 2.68 17.61 8.40
N SER A 111 3.94 17.52 8.84
CA SER A 111 5.01 16.95 8.01
C SER A 111 4.83 15.44 7.83
N LEU A 112 5.01 14.94 6.61
CA LEU A 112 5.03 13.50 6.31
C LEU A 112 6.49 13.05 6.16
N LYS A 113 6.82 11.92 6.78
CA LYS A 113 8.13 11.27 6.68
C LYS A 113 7.98 9.96 5.94
N ILE A 114 8.85 9.71 4.97
CA ILE A 114 8.99 8.38 4.37
C ILE A 114 9.62 7.47 5.43
N ILE A 115 8.98 6.34 5.69
CA ILE A 115 9.48 5.34 6.65
C ILE A 115 9.91 4.04 5.97
N ALA A 116 9.39 3.76 4.77
CA ALA A 116 9.78 2.61 3.97
C ALA A 116 9.45 2.82 2.49
N GLU A 117 10.19 2.14 1.62
CA GLU A 117 10.00 2.13 0.17
C GLU A 117 10.19 0.72 -0.37
N TYR A 118 9.30 0.31 -1.30
CA TYR A 118 9.30 -1.01 -1.91
C TYR A 118 9.17 -0.90 -3.43
N GLY A 119 9.66 -1.90 -4.17
CA GLY A 119 9.46 -2.00 -5.62
C GLY A 119 10.15 -0.92 -6.45
N GLN A 120 11.27 -0.37 -5.98
CA GLN A 120 12.02 0.68 -6.69
C GLN A 120 12.59 0.22 -8.05
N GLU A 121 12.72 -1.10 -8.24
CA GLU A 121 13.05 -1.73 -9.52
C GLU A 121 11.98 -1.55 -10.59
N TYR A 122 10.74 -1.21 -10.21
CA TYR A 122 9.64 -0.93 -11.14
C TYR A 122 9.53 0.56 -11.53
N GLY A 123 10.52 1.36 -11.13
CA GLY A 123 10.59 2.80 -11.40
C GLY A 123 10.51 3.62 -10.12
N LYS A 124 10.75 4.93 -10.25
CA LYS A 124 10.70 5.90 -9.14
C LYS A 124 9.57 6.91 -9.27
N ASP A 125 8.91 6.93 -10.44
CA ASP A 125 7.89 7.91 -10.76
C ASP A 125 6.51 7.46 -10.31
N SER A 126 5.79 8.36 -9.64
CA SER A 126 4.40 8.19 -9.21
C SER A 126 4.17 6.89 -8.41
N PRO A 127 4.81 6.73 -7.23
CA PRO A 127 4.60 5.56 -6.39
C PRO A 127 3.18 5.50 -5.84
N ILE A 128 2.74 4.30 -5.47
CA ILE A 128 1.57 4.12 -4.62
C ILE A 128 1.93 4.66 -3.23
N ARG A 129 1.22 5.68 -2.76
CA ARG A 129 1.50 6.35 -1.48
C ARG A 129 0.52 5.88 -0.42
N VAL A 130 1.04 5.27 0.63
CA VAL A 130 0.23 4.85 1.79
C VAL A 130 0.69 5.58 3.05
N LEU A 131 -0.24 5.85 3.95
CA LEU A 131 0.01 6.45 5.27
C LEU A 131 -0.13 5.39 6.34
N TYR A 132 0.94 5.15 7.09
CA TYR A 132 0.90 4.37 8.32
C TYR A 132 0.63 5.28 9.52
N HIS A 133 -0.36 4.92 10.33
CA HIS A 133 -0.77 5.72 11.49
C HIS A 133 -0.02 5.38 12.79
N GLY A 134 0.86 4.38 12.80
CA GLY A 134 1.67 4.00 13.97
C GLY A 134 1.01 3.00 14.93
N TYR A 135 -0.28 2.68 14.75
CA TYR A 135 -1.03 1.73 15.59
C TYR A 135 -1.62 0.55 14.78
N GLY A 136 -1.01 0.19 13.66
CA GLY A 136 -1.46 -0.92 12.81
C GLY A 136 -2.47 -0.54 11.71
N HIS A 137 -2.81 0.74 11.55
CA HIS A 137 -3.72 1.20 10.51
C HIS A 137 -2.99 1.87 9.33
N TYR A 138 -3.43 1.52 8.12
CA TYR A 138 -3.00 2.13 6.87
C TYR A 138 -4.13 2.90 6.20
N ASP A 139 -3.79 4.04 5.61
CA ASP A 139 -4.67 4.84 4.77
C ASP A 139 -3.98 5.13 3.42
N ALA A 140 -4.75 5.51 2.40
CA ALA A 140 -4.20 5.95 1.13
C ALA A 140 -3.90 7.45 1.16
N LEU A 141 -2.74 7.85 0.63
CA LEU A 141 -2.43 9.26 0.39
C LEU A 141 -2.70 9.59 -1.07
N ARG A 142 -3.32 10.75 -1.29
CA ARG A 142 -3.38 11.31 -2.64
C ARG A 142 -1.98 11.72 -3.07
N ASN A 143 -1.67 11.51 -4.35
CA ASN A 143 -0.53 12.18 -4.95
C ASN A 143 -0.73 13.69 -4.80
N PRO A 144 0.36 14.46 -4.54
CA PRO A 144 0.24 15.91 -4.65
C PRO A 144 -0.23 16.14 -6.08
N ILE A 145 -1.34 16.85 -6.26
CA ILE A 145 -1.77 17.25 -7.60
C ILE A 145 -0.55 17.96 -8.19
N GLY A 146 0.07 17.35 -9.20
CA GLY A 146 1.16 17.97 -9.92
C GLY A 146 0.67 19.35 -10.32
N GLY A 147 1.34 20.39 -9.81
CA GLY A 147 1.30 21.65 -10.50
C GLY A 147 1.70 21.34 -11.93
N ALA A 148 0.81 21.59 -12.87
CA ALA A 148 1.19 21.65 -14.25
C ALA A 148 2.26 22.74 -14.36
N GLU A 149 3.53 22.37 -14.33
CA GLU A 149 4.55 23.16 -14.99
C GLU A 149 4.33 22.96 -16.49
N SER A 150 3.35 23.69 -17.01
CA SER A 150 3.32 24.09 -18.40
C SER A 150 4.32 25.24 -18.53
N ASN A 151 5.57 24.88 -18.81
CA ASN A 151 6.54 25.81 -19.36
C ASN A 151 6.93 25.29 -20.74
N LEU A 152 6.12 25.67 -21.73
CA LEU A 152 6.45 26.16 -23.07
C LEU A 152 5.21 26.13 -23.97
#